data_AF-A0A2E3W5L9-F1
#
_entry.id   AF-A0A2E3W5L9-F1
#
_cell.length_a   1.000
_cell.length_b   1.000
_cell.length_c   1.000
_cell.angle_alpha   90.00
_cell.angle_beta   90.00
_cell.angle_gamma   90.00
#
_symmetry.space_group_name_H-M   'P 1'
#
loop_
_entity.id
_entity.type
_entity.pdbx_description
1 polymer ?
#
loop_
_entity_poly.entity_id
_entity_poly.type
_entity_poly.pdbx_seq_one_letter_code
_entity_poly.pdbx_strand_id
1 'polypeptide(L)'
;MKKKLKKPVVQLTSLLDLLFVMIFVLLLQSKATPTKADATPKPSPAPAPVAKVEKTKPKPRPTPEPAKPTKISIGAIFHFYATAKSPNVPTGIYSMQGTYNTKSGDLKLGGTNWIKRPQHYDMVPLSGSIDEKTGTFTGRIEFQDCKEFNLYKTQSDSGSPVAGKWEGTYTCGQGETGLTLTLR
;
A
#
# COMPACT_ATOMS: atom_id res chain seq x y z
N MET A 1 -13.32 68.52 -32.57
CA MET A 1 -14.01 67.60 -31.63
C MET A 1 -13.73 66.15 -32.01
N LYS A 2 -13.38 65.31 -31.02
CA LYS A 2 -13.56 63.84 -30.90
C LYS A 2 -12.37 63.22 -30.13
N LYS A 3 -12.46 63.20 -28.79
CA LYS A 3 -11.57 62.41 -27.92
C LYS A 3 -11.98 60.93 -28.05
N LYS A 4 -11.04 60.05 -28.40
CA LYS A 4 -11.25 58.59 -28.40
C LYS A 4 -11.25 58.07 -26.96
N LEU A 5 -12.36 57.46 -26.54
CA LEU A 5 -12.52 56.76 -25.27
C LEU A 5 -11.72 55.45 -25.32
N LYS A 6 -10.69 55.31 -24.48
CA LYS A 6 -9.99 54.03 -24.27
C LYS A 6 -10.81 53.20 -23.28
N LYS A 7 -11.30 52.03 -23.71
CA LYS A 7 -11.94 51.05 -22.81
C LYS A 7 -10.85 50.33 -22.01
N PRO A 8 -11.05 50.07 -20.70
CA PRO A 8 -10.07 49.33 -19.90
C PRO A 8 -10.10 47.86 -20.32
N VAL A 9 -8.98 47.36 -20.85
CA VAL A 9 -8.74 45.92 -21.02
C VAL A 9 -8.37 45.39 -19.64
N VAL A 10 -9.36 44.87 -18.93
CA VAL A 10 -9.13 44.07 -17.72
C VAL A 10 -8.36 42.83 -18.18
N GLN A 11 -7.12 42.69 -17.72
CA GLN A 11 -6.24 41.59 -18.11
C GLN A 11 -6.81 40.26 -17.61
N LEU A 12 -7.11 39.35 -18.54
CA LEU A 12 -7.73 38.04 -18.27
C LEU A 12 -6.97 37.20 -17.23
N THR A 13 -5.66 37.46 -17.06
CA THR A 13 -4.77 36.81 -16.08
C THR A 13 -5.19 37.10 -14.64
N SER A 14 -5.63 38.33 -14.34
CA SER A 14 -6.04 38.72 -13.00
C SER A 14 -7.36 38.06 -12.56
N LEU A 15 -8.22 37.71 -13.52
CA LEU A 15 -9.50 37.05 -13.25
C LEU A 15 -9.30 35.55 -13.01
N LEU A 16 -8.34 34.94 -13.71
CA LEU A 16 -7.96 33.55 -13.52
C LEU A 16 -7.27 33.34 -12.16
N ASP A 17 -6.36 34.24 -11.77
CA ASP A 17 -5.72 34.22 -10.44
C ASP A 17 -6.75 34.36 -9.31
N LEU A 18 -7.74 35.24 -9.45
CA LEU A 18 -8.80 35.40 -8.46
C LEU A 18 -9.65 34.12 -8.33
N LEU A 19 -9.94 33.45 -9.45
CA LEU A 19 -10.65 32.17 -9.49
C LEU A 19 -9.84 31.06 -8.79
N PHE A 20 -8.53 30.98 -9.05
CA PHE A 20 -7.65 30.01 -8.39
C PHE A 20 -7.59 30.22 -6.87
N VAL A 21 -7.51 31.46 -6.40
CA VAL A 21 -7.52 31.78 -4.96
C VAL A 21 -8.84 31.37 -4.31
N MET A 22 -9.99 31.63 -4.95
CA MET A 22 -11.30 31.24 -4.40
C MET A 22 -11.46 29.72 -4.33
N ILE A 23 -11.03 28.97 -5.35
CA ILE A 23 -11.08 27.51 -5.35
C ILE A 23 -10.19 26.92 -4.23
N PHE A 24 -8.98 27.46 -4.04
CA PHE A 24 -8.09 27.03 -2.95
C PHE A 24 -8.70 27.28 -1.57
N VAL A 25 -9.39 28.41 -1.36
CA VAL A 25 -10.09 28.70 -0.10
C VAL A 25 -11.25 27.74 0.13
N LEU A 26 -12.03 27.40 -0.91
CA LEU A 26 -13.12 26.42 -0.81
C LEU A 26 -12.62 25.00 -0.48
N LEU A 27 -11.47 24.58 -1.03
CA LEU A 27 -10.91 23.24 -0.79
C LEU A 27 -10.26 23.10 0.60
N LEU A 28 -9.83 24.21 1.22
CA LEU A 28 -9.32 24.22 2.59
C LEU A 28 -10.42 24.11 3.66
N GLN A 29 -11.68 24.42 3.32
CA GLN A 29 -12.81 24.36 4.25
C GLN A 29 -13.43 22.96 4.39
N SER A 30 -13.11 22.01 3.50
CA SER A 30 -13.60 20.63 3.60
C SER A 30 -12.69 19.76 4.49
N LYS A 31 -12.68 20.02 5.79
CA LYS A 31 -12.28 19.03 6.81
C LYS A 31 -13.48 18.64 7.65
N ALA A 32 -14.06 17.49 7.35
CA ALA A 32 -14.99 16.80 8.24
C ALA A 32 -14.32 15.53 8.79
N THR A 33 -14.09 15.53 10.10
CA THR A 33 -13.83 14.37 10.97
C THR A 33 -14.39 14.72 12.35
N PRO A 34 -14.62 13.78 13.27
CA PRO A 34 -15.60 12.70 13.27
C PRO A 34 -16.56 12.85 14.48
N THR A 35 -17.85 12.52 14.36
CA THR A 35 -18.76 12.56 15.53
C THR A 35 -18.76 11.24 16.28
N LYS A 36 -18.08 11.24 17.42
CA LYS A 36 -18.32 10.35 18.57
C LYS A 36 -19.46 10.98 19.38
N ALA A 37 -20.56 10.27 19.59
CA ALA A 37 -21.61 10.66 20.52
C ALA A 37 -21.58 9.72 21.74
N ASP A 38 -21.26 10.31 22.88
CA ASP A 38 -21.38 9.75 24.22
C ASP A 38 -22.50 10.53 24.92
N ALA A 39 -23.37 9.87 25.69
CA ALA A 39 -24.40 10.51 26.50
C ALA A 39 -24.52 9.83 27.87
N THR A 40 -24.16 10.59 28.91
CA THR A 40 -24.27 10.38 30.37
C THR A 40 -25.58 11.00 30.96
N PRO A 41 -25.91 10.99 32.29
CA PRO A 41 -26.10 9.89 33.29
C PRO A 41 -27.33 10.04 34.28
N LYS A 42 -27.55 9.00 35.14
CA LYS A 42 -28.20 8.92 36.52
C LYS A 42 -29.75 8.88 36.69
N PRO A 43 -30.37 8.36 37.82
CA PRO A 43 -29.92 7.58 39.02
C PRO A 43 -30.75 6.29 39.39
N SER A 44 -30.26 5.52 40.39
CA SER A 44 -30.77 4.24 40.99
C SER A 44 -32.03 4.40 41.90
N PRO A 45 -32.83 3.34 42.28
CA PRO A 45 -32.48 2.30 43.29
C PRO A 45 -33.03 0.85 43.06
N ALA A 46 -32.50 -0.15 43.80
CA ALA A 46 -32.92 -1.57 43.88
C ALA A 46 -34.10 -1.81 44.89
N PRO A 47 -34.63 -3.03 45.24
CA PRO A 47 -34.25 -4.45 44.91
C PRO A 47 -35.38 -5.54 44.69
N ALA A 48 -34.99 -6.71 44.11
CA ALA A 48 -35.47 -8.13 44.26
C ALA A 48 -36.98 -8.53 44.05
N PRO A 49 -37.40 -9.82 43.80
CA PRO A 49 -36.69 -11.11 43.98
C PRO A 49 -36.80 -12.20 42.87
N VAL A 50 -35.77 -13.07 42.85
CA VAL A 50 -35.69 -14.52 42.60
C VAL A 50 -36.76 -15.24 41.74
N ALA A 51 -36.32 -15.83 40.61
CA ALA A 51 -36.87 -17.09 40.10
C ALA A 51 -35.74 -17.99 39.56
N LYS A 52 -35.68 -19.19 40.15
CA LYS A 52 -34.71 -20.25 39.94
C LYS A 52 -35.10 -21.02 38.68
N VAL A 53 -34.24 -21.05 37.66
CA VAL A 53 -34.33 -22.07 36.60
C VAL A 53 -32.95 -22.68 36.40
N GLU A 54 -32.84 -23.91 36.88
CA GLU A 54 -31.73 -24.81 36.71
C GLU A 54 -31.78 -25.44 35.32
N LYS A 55 -30.81 -25.13 34.45
CA LYS A 55 -30.53 -25.92 33.23
C LYS A 55 -29.03 -25.94 32.89
N THR A 56 -28.44 -27.11 33.14
CA THR A 56 -27.35 -27.77 32.40
C THR A 56 -26.07 -26.98 32.05
N LYS A 57 -25.00 -27.35 32.78
CA LYS A 57 -23.58 -27.15 32.49
C LYS A 57 -23.24 -27.38 31.00
N PRO A 58 -22.77 -26.36 30.25
CA PRO A 58 -22.18 -26.57 28.94
C PRO A 58 -20.87 -27.35 29.07
N LYS A 59 -20.72 -28.36 28.23
CA LYS A 59 -19.47 -29.10 27.96
C LYS A 59 -18.32 -28.10 27.71
N PRO A 60 -17.12 -28.28 28.28
CA PRO A 60 -16.01 -27.36 28.02
C PRO A 60 -15.73 -27.32 26.52
N ARG A 61 -15.84 -26.13 25.94
CA ARG A 61 -15.37 -25.84 24.58
C ARG A 61 -13.90 -26.27 24.52
N PRO A 62 -13.46 -27.05 23.52
CA PRO A 62 -12.03 -27.28 23.34
C PRO A 62 -11.36 -25.90 23.22
N THR A 63 -10.42 -25.63 24.12
CA THR A 63 -9.56 -24.45 24.10
C THR A 63 -9.02 -24.31 22.67
N PRO A 64 -9.21 -23.16 21.98
CA PRO A 64 -8.57 -22.96 20.69
C PRO A 64 -7.07 -23.10 20.89
N GLU A 65 -6.46 -24.05 20.19
CA GLU A 65 -5.01 -24.19 20.06
C GLU A 65 -4.42 -22.81 19.72
N PRO A 66 -3.33 -22.37 20.37
CA PRO A 66 -2.75 -21.05 20.12
C PRO A 66 -2.49 -20.87 18.63
N ALA A 67 -3.26 -20.00 17.98
CA ALA A 67 -3.15 -19.79 16.54
C ALA A 67 -1.75 -19.26 16.23
N LYS A 68 -0.96 -20.04 15.48
CA LYS A 68 0.36 -19.62 14.98
C LYS A 68 0.23 -18.23 14.32
N PRO A 69 1.17 -17.30 14.60
CA PRO A 69 1.15 -15.98 14.00
C PRO A 69 1.14 -16.11 12.47
N THR A 70 0.13 -15.52 11.85
CA THR A 70 -0.12 -15.68 10.41
C THR A 70 0.64 -14.67 9.58
N LYS A 71 1.29 -13.68 10.22
CA LYS A 71 2.06 -12.64 9.56
C LYS A 71 3.51 -12.70 10.04
N ILE A 72 4.44 -12.75 9.10
CA ILE A 72 5.88 -12.73 9.36
C ILE A 72 6.52 -11.52 8.70
N SER A 73 7.53 -10.94 9.34
CA SER A 73 8.34 -9.89 8.75
C SER A 73 9.30 -10.49 7.73
N ILE A 74 9.42 -9.84 6.57
CA ILE A 74 10.29 -10.28 5.48
C ILE A 74 11.20 -9.13 5.05
N GLY A 75 12.48 -9.44 4.87
CA GLY A 75 13.44 -8.56 4.22
C GLY A 75 13.58 -8.92 2.74
N ALA A 76 13.89 -7.95 1.89
CA ALA A 76 14.17 -8.26 0.49
C ALA A 76 15.20 -7.33 -0.16
N ILE A 77 15.76 -7.77 -1.29
CA ILE A 77 16.47 -6.91 -2.25
C ILE A 77 15.68 -6.85 -3.54
N PHE A 78 15.41 -5.63 -3.99
CA PHE A 78 14.82 -5.33 -5.27
C PHE A 78 15.92 -4.90 -6.23
N HIS A 79 16.11 -5.65 -7.31
CA HIS A 79 17.07 -5.34 -8.37
C HIS A 79 16.33 -5.21 -9.69
N PHE A 80 16.33 -4.01 -10.26
CA PHE A 80 15.76 -3.75 -11.57
C PHE A 80 16.81 -3.50 -12.63
N TYR A 81 16.51 -3.87 -13.86
CA TYR A 81 17.43 -3.80 -14.99
C TYR A 81 16.70 -3.74 -16.34
N ALA A 82 17.42 -3.31 -17.37
CA ALA A 82 16.96 -3.31 -18.75
C ALA A 82 16.56 -4.70 -19.25
N THR A 83 15.48 -4.77 -20.02
CA THR A 83 15.16 -5.93 -20.86
C THR A 83 15.49 -5.61 -22.32
N ALA A 84 15.45 -6.63 -23.19
CA ALA A 84 15.60 -6.42 -24.63
C ALA A 84 14.54 -5.45 -25.19
N LYS A 85 13.34 -5.37 -24.58
CA LYS A 85 12.27 -4.46 -24.99
C LYS A 85 12.46 -3.02 -24.49
N SER A 86 13.28 -2.82 -23.47
CA SER A 86 13.51 -1.50 -22.88
C SER A 86 14.98 -1.36 -22.46
N PRO A 87 15.89 -1.28 -23.46
CA PRO A 87 17.35 -1.30 -23.23
C PRO A 87 17.88 -0.08 -22.48
N ASN A 88 17.11 1.01 -22.44
CA ASN A 88 17.51 2.27 -21.81
C ASN A 88 17.18 2.35 -20.31
N VAL A 89 16.49 1.35 -19.75
CA VAL A 89 16.21 1.31 -18.32
C VAL A 89 17.53 1.04 -17.57
N PRO A 90 17.97 1.92 -16.66
CA PRO A 90 19.21 1.73 -15.94
C PRO A 90 19.07 0.59 -14.92
N THR A 91 20.20 0.15 -14.39
CA THR A 91 20.24 -0.83 -13.31
C THR A 91 20.24 -0.16 -11.95
N GLY A 92 19.29 -0.52 -11.08
CA GLY A 92 19.27 -0.08 -9.68
C GLY A 92 18.95 -1.21 -8.71
N ILE A 93 19.41 -1.03 -7.47
CA ILE A 93 19.29 -2.02 -6.39
C ILE A 93 18.91 -1.29 -5.09
N TYR A 94 17.89 -1.76 -4.39
CA TYR A 94 17.54 -1.25 -3.07
C TYR A 94 17.01 -2.35 -2.15
N SER A 95 17.12 -2.12 -0.84
CA SER A 95 16.60 -3.00 0.19
C SER A 95 15.13 -2.70 0.45
N MET A 96 14.34 -3.73 0.74
CA MET A 96 12.95 -3.62 1.13
C MET A 96 12.68 -4.35 2.45
N GLN A 97 11.60 -3.94 3.12
CA GLN A 97 11.04 -4.64 4.26
C GLN A 97 9.51 -4.67 4.17
N GLY A 98 8.91 -5.66 4.81
CA GLY A 98 7.46 -5.68 4.97
C GLY A 98 6.95 -6.96 5.60
N THR A 99 5.75 -7.37 5.22
CA THR A 99 5.02 -8.46 5.89
C THR A 99 4.44 -9.44 4.90
N TYR A 100 4.65 -10.73 5.16
CA TYR A 100 4.01 -11.84 4.46
C TYR A 100 2.92 -12.46 5.34
N ASN A 101 1.74 -12.71 4.77
CA ASN A 101 0.67 -13.45 5.42
C ASN A 101 0.68 -14.91 4.94
N THR A 102 1.10 -15.83 5.81
CA THR A 102 1.21 -17.27 5.50
C THR A 102 -0.13 -17.97 5.25
N LYS A 103 -1.26 -17.33 5.58
CA LYS A 103 -2.59 -17.89 5.28
C LYS A 103 -3.15 -17.42 3.94
N SER A 104 -2.95 -16.15 3.58
CA SER A 104 -3.51 -15.60 2.34
C SER A 104 -2.52 -15.56 1.18
N GLY A 105 -1.22 -15.75 1.46
CA GLY A 105 -0.15 -15.55 0.47
C GLY A 105 0.17 -14.07 0.23
N ASP A 106 -0.50 -13.13 0.91
CA ASP A 106 -0.31 -11.71 0.67
C ASP A 106 1.07 -11.25 1.14
N LEU A 107 1.83 -10.60 0.26
CA LEU A 107 3.10 -9.97 0.55
C LEU A 107 3.00 -8.47 0.24
N LYS A 108 3.44 -7.64 1.19
CA LYS A 108 3.61 -6.20 1.00
C LYS A 108 5.04 -5.83 1.36
N LEU A 109 5.73 -5.13 0.48
CA LEU A 109 7.12 -4.69 0.67
C LEU A 109 7.25 -3.20 0.34
N GLY A 110 7.94 -2.46 1.21
CA GLY A 110 8.32 -1.07 1.00
C GLY A 110 9.83 -0.92 0.91
N GLY A 111 10.31 -0.04 0.04
CA GLY A 111 11.72 0.32 -0.05
C GLY A 111 12.23 0.98 1.24
N THR A 112 13.48 0.71 1.59
CA THR A 112 14.11 1.22 2.82
C THR A 112 15.39 2.00 2.52
N ASN A 113 16.33 1.42 1.77
CA ASN A 113 17.64 2.01 1.51
C ASN A 113 18.15 1.66 0.12
N TRP A 114 18.75 2.63 -0.57
CA TRP A 114 19.40 2.41 -1.86
C TRP A 114 20.73 1.70 -1.66
N ILE A 115 20.97 0.66 -2.45
CA ILE A 115 22.29 0.00 -2.58
C ILE A 115 23.00 0.55 -3.82
N LYS A 116 22.26 0.71 -4.92
CA LYS A 116 22.70 1.35 -6.15
C LYS A 116 21.55 2.17 -6.72
N ARG A 117 21.65 3.50 -6.65
CA ARG A 117 20.63 4.42 -7.15
C ARG A 117 21.01 5.02 -8.50
N PRO A 118 20.24 4.76 -9.57
CA PRO A 118 20.33 5.55 -10.80
C PRO A 118 19.84 6.98 -10.59
N GLN A 119 20.41 7.93 -11.34
CA GLN A 119 19.96 9.31 -11.30
C GLN A 119 18.48 9.41 -11.70
N HIS A 120 17.69 10.17 -10.94
CA HIS A 120 16.25 10.38 -11.15
C HIS A 120 15.34 9.16 -10.94
N TYR A 121 15.80 8.13 -10.23
CA TYR A 121 14.96 6.98 -9.84
C TYR A 121 14.59 7.04 -8.36
N ASP A 122 13.37 6.57 -8.05
CA ASP A 122 12.84 6.42 -6.70
C ASP A 122 12.52 4.94 -6.39
N MET A 123 12.46 4.61 -5.10
CA MET A 123 12.05 3.28 -4.65
C MET A 123 10.53 3.18 -4.75
N VAL A 124 10.05 2.06 -5.27
CA VAL A 124 8.63 1.80 -5.39
C VAL A 124 8.24 0.66 -4.44
N PRO A 125 7.12 0.77 -3.70
CA PRO A 125 6.59 -0.35 -2.97
C PRO A 125 5.99 -1.36 -3.96
N LEU A 126 5.84 -2.61 -3.51
CA LEU A 126 5.10 -3.62 -4.25
C LEU A 126 4.21 -4.41 -3.31
N SER A 127 3.05 -4.83 -3.80
CA SER A 127 2.17 -5.74 -3.11
C SER A 127 1.61 -6.80 -4.05
N GLY A 128 1.32 -7.98 -3.52
CA GLY A 128 0.81 -9.08 -4.32
C GLY A 128 0.53 -10.33 -3.51
N SER A 129 0.29 -11.44 -4.21
CA SER A 129 0.06 -12.75 -3.61
C SER A 129 1.05 -13.78 -4.16
N ILE A 130 1.62 -14.57 -3.27
CA ILE A 130 2.49 -15.70 -3.60
C ILE A 130 1.66 -16.98 -3.63
N ASP A 131 1.68 -17.66 -4.77
CA ASP A 131 1.26 -19.05 -4.87
C ASP A 131 2.49 -19.95 -4.65
N GLU A 132 2.59 -20.51 -3.45
CA GLU A 132 3.69 -21.39 -3.06
C GLU A 132 3.73 -22.70 -3.88
N LYS A 133 2.60 -23.14 -4.44
CA LYS A 133 2.51 -24.40 -5.20
C LYS A 133 3.09 -24.24 -6.59
N THR A 134 2.78 -23.12 -7.23
CA THR A 134 3.26 -22.80 -8.59
C THR A 134 4.60 -22.08 -8.58
N GLY A 135 5.01 -21.53 -7.42
CA GLY A 135 6.20 -20.70 -7.33
C GLY A 135 6.04 -19.38 -8.07
N THR A 136 4.82 -18.84 -8.12
CA THR A 136 4.53 -17.56 -8.78
C THR A 136 4.23 -16.48 -7.76
N PHE A 137 4.78 -15.28 -7.98
CA PHE A 137 4.45 -14.09 -7.23
C PHE A 137 3.93 -13.02 -8.18
N THR A 138 2.64 -12.71 -8.08
CA THR A 138 1.96 -11.73 -8.92
C THR A 138 1.38 -10.61 -8.08
N GLY A 139 1.33 -9.41 -8.63
CA GLY A 139 0.88 -8.25 -7.89
C GLY A 139 1.08 -6.97 -8.65
N ARG A 140 1.17 -5.85 -7.92
CA ARG A 140 1.32 -4.51 -8.47
C ARG A 140 2.48 -3.76 -7.83
N ILE A 141 3.15 -2.95 -8.64
CA ILE A 141 4.03 -1.88 -8.15
C ILE A 141 3.16 -0.71 -7.71
N GLU A 142 3.24 -0.33 -6.45
CA GLU A 142 2.39 0.68 -5.79
C GLU A 142 2.87 2.11 -6.08
N PHE A 143 2.89 2.47 -7.36
CA PHE A 143 3.31 3.78 -7.83
C PHE A 143 2.51 4.23 -9.05
N GLN A 144 2.51 5.54 -9.31
CA GLN A 144 1.82 6.12 -10.47
C GLN A 144 2.42 5.56 -11.77
N ASP A 145 1.57 5.35 -12.77
CA ASP A 145 1.92 4.79 -14.09
C ASP A 145 2.56 3.39 -14.08
N CYS A 146 2.54 2.71 -12.94
CA CYS A 146 2.97 1.34 -12.81
C CYS A 146 1.80 0.35 -12.82
N LYS A 147 2.06 -0.80 -13.45
CA LYS A 147 1.15 -1.91 -13.65
C LYS A 147 1.56 -3.11 -12.80
N GLU A 148 1.08 -4.27 -13.21
CA GLU A 148 1.36 -5.55 -12.59
C GLU A 148 2.82 -5.98 -12.77
N PHE A 149 3.26 -6.83 -11.86
CA PHE A 149 4.48 -7.62 -12.00
C PHE A 149 4.12 -9.11 -11.98
N ASN A 150 4.98 -9.91 -12.60
CA ASN A 150 4.89 -11.36 -12.52
C ASN A 150 6.31 -11.92 -12.35
N LEU A 151 6.52 -12.63 -11.24
CA LEU A 151 7.80 -13.23 -10.87
C LEU A 151 7.64 -14.73 -10.65
N TYR A 152 8.71 -15.45 -10.98
CA TYR A 152 8.82 -16.89 -10.81
C TYR A 152 9.97 -17.21 -9.87
N LYS A 153 9.74 -18.14 -8.94
CA LYS A 153 10.76 -18.59 -8.01
C LYS A 153 11.82 -19.39 -8.78
N THR A 154 13.04 -18.88 -8.80
CA THR A 154 14.18 -19.52 -9.47
C THR A 154 15.13 -20.20 -8.48
N GLN A 155 15.07 -19.83 -7.20
CA GLN A 155 15.81 -20.45 -6.12
C GLN A 155 15.00 -20.39 -4.83
N SER A 156 15.03 -21.46 -4.03
CA SER A 156 14.42 -21.50 -2.68
C SER A 156 15.51 -21.52 -1.60
N ASP A 157 15.27 -20.79 -0.52
CA ASP A 157 16.14 -20.77 0.66
C ASP A 157 15.35 -21.22 1.90
N SER A 158 16.03 -21.69 2.96
CA SER A 158 15.40 -22.32 4.13
C SER A 158 14.92 -21.35 5.22
N GLY A 159 15.04 -20.03 5.02
CA GLY A 159 14.71 -19.01 6.05
C GLY A 159 13.21 -18.79 6.26
N SER A 160 12.41 -18.95 5.21
CA SER A 160 10.93 -18.87 5.24
C SER A 160 10.32 -19.56 4.02
N PRO A 161 9.01 -19.87 4.01
CA PRO A 161 8.36 -20.49 2.83
C PRO A 161 8.58 -19.71 1.52
N VAL A 162 8.71 -18.38 1.65
CA VAL A 162 8.86 -17.45 0.52
C VAL A 162 10.32 -17.04 0.26
N ALA A 163 11.25 -17.37 1.17
CA ALA A 163 12.66 -17.05 1.01
C ALA A 163 13.22 -17.67 -0.27
N GLY A 164 14.10 -16.93 -0.94
CA GLY A 164 14.65 -17.32 -2.23
C GLY A 164 14.77 -16.18 -3.24
N LYS A 165 15.20 -16.55 -4.45
CA LYS A 165 15.30 -15.65 -5.61
C LYS A 165 14.08 -15.81 -6.51
N TRP A 166 13.53 -14.67 -6.90
CA TRP A 166 12.36 -14.54 -7.77
C TRP A 166 12.71 -13.66 -8.95
N GLU A 167 12.37 -14.07 -10.16
CA GLU A 167 12.74 -13.35 -11.38
C GLU A 167 11.54 -13.19 -12.32
N GLY A 168 11.50 -12.06 -13.02
CA GLY A 168 10.47 -11.78 -14.01
C GLY A 168 10.49 -10.31 -14.42
N THR A 169 9.32 -9.75 -14.67
CA THR A 169 9.20 -8.37 -15.16
C THR A 169 8.05 -7.62 -14.50
N TYR A 170 8.13 -6.31 -14.57
CA TYR A 170 7.04 -5.38 -14.28
C TYR A 170 6.99 -4.30 -15.35
N THR A 171 5.86 -3.60 -15.45
CA THR A 171 5.73 -2.47 -16.39
C THR A 171 5.42 -1.19 -15.63
N CYS A 172 6.16 -0.12 -15.95
CA CYS A 172 5.89 1.24 -15.50
C CYS A 172 6.00 2.21 -16.69
N GLY A 173 5.87 3.52 -16.45
CA GLY A 173 5.94 4.55 -17.50
C GLY A 173 7.20 4.50 -18.37
N GLN A 174 8.32 4.00 -17.84
CA GLN A 174 9.57 3.81 -18.60
C GLN A 174 9.60 2.57 -19.51
N GLY A 175 8.57 1.71 -19.45
CA GLY A 175 8.50 0.46 -20.21
C GLY A 175 8.61 -0.80 -19.36
N GLU A 176 8.81 -1.93 -20.04
CA GLU A 176 8.99 -3.24 -19.41
C GLU A 176 10.35 -3.28 -18.72
N THR A 177 10.37 -3.58 -17.42
CA THR A 177 11.59 -3.60 -16.61
C THR A 177 11.78 -4.99 -16.03
N GLY A 178 13.01 -5.51 -16.13
CA GLY A 178 13.39 -6.78 -15.51
C GLY A 178 13.49 -6.61 -14.00
N LEU A 179 13.09 -7.63 -13.25
CA LEU A 179 13.11 -7.63 -11.79
C LEU A 179 13.66 -8.96 -11.27
N THR A 180 14.71 -8.85 -10.46
CA THR A 180 15.11 -9.88 -9.51
C THR A 180 14.75 -9.43 -8.10
N LEU A 181 13.92 -10.20 -7.42
CA LEU A 181 13.55 -10.00 -6.03
C LEU A 181 14.14 -11.13 -5.18
N THR A 182 14.96 -10.80 -4.19
CA THR A 182 15.52 -11.78 -3.26
C THR A 182 14.86 -11.63 -1.90
N LEU A 183 14.07 -12.61 -1.46
CA LEU A 183 13.39 -12.63 -0.17
C LEU A 183 14.23 -13.35 0.89
N ARG A 184 14.28 -12.81 2.11
CA ARG A 184 15.06 -13.32 3.25
C ARG A 184 14.24 -13.37 4.53
#